data_AF-A0A5M6IF66-F1
#
_entry.id   AF-A0A5M6IF66-F1
#
_cell.length_a   1.000
_cell.length_b   1.000
_cell.length_c   1.000
_cell.angle_alpha   90.00
_cell.angle_beta   90.00
_cell.angle_gamma   90.00
#
_symmetry.space_group_name_H-M   'P 1'
#
loop_
_entity.id
_entity.type
_entity.pdbx_description
1 polymer ?
#
loop_
_entity_poly.entity_id
_entity_poly.type
_entity_poly.pdbx_seq_one_letter_code
_entity_poly.pdbx_strand_id
1 'polypeptide(L)'
;MRSAAPPTCARARPVSDRPRVRLSSKGDCLMSPWTRAVPALALAAGLAAPLSSPARASVVIEGTFTARAECPAYHSFNAGSNPGAVILAPGTVYGAFELNRPDGPWVRLRVPGANPQERWVARECGRLTVYQSDAATTPETEGGGAIVASPLPAPMDTADASVDAPAPTAPADPLPDAGTIDPLAPVDEATLLSRSSRAFPWFFDRVDDGPDDPTPPPPQLGQVDQAVLKLCGGWGDDVPAYTFSEFLEERPSLRSGLLAQLGADEDTLVTAWFAENGFRHIFCGEPEIKDDDRWVLGGMHYMGRYAQAQLNGWAGRLEGGCSIVETAPPIYTSGVQFLAPDGSTGIKCINGYAKGLTASDMLFEVTKAYREARGTMGVEASACRHRVLDDGNAYEAVLVMRANAIVTFYPDATPDETLPYCGE
;
A
#
# COMPACT_ATOMS: atom_id res chain seq x y z
N MET A 1 13.52 -20.97 55.83
CA MET A 1 12.69 -21.27 57.01
C MET A 1 12.92 -20.20 58.08
N ARG A 2 11.84 -19.54 58.52
CA ARG A 2 11.59 -18.75 59.77
C ARG A 2 12.56 -17.56 60.05
N SER A 3 12.19 -16.29 59.88
CA SER A 3 11.11 -15.45 60.45
C SER A 3 11.32 -15.02 61.91
N ALA A 4 11.52 -13.71 62.15
CA ALA A 4 10.74 -12.86 63.09
C ALA A 4 11.34 -11.44 63.24
N ALA A 5 10.49 -10.42 63.12
CA ALA A 5 10.67 -9.00 63.49
C ALA A 5 10.17 -8.76 64.95
N PRO A 6 9.88 -7.52 65.47
CA PRO A 6 10.26 -6.12 65.19
C PRO A 6 10.72 -5.36 66.47
N PRO A 7 10.75 -3.99 66.53
CA PRO A 7 9.63 -3.29 67.17
C PRO A 7 9.21 -1.93 66.54
N THR A 8 8.15 -1.38 67.14
CA THR A 8 7.14 -0.43 66.65
C THR A 8 7.23 1.01 67.18
N CYS A 9 6.59 1.92 66.42
CA CYS A 9 5.74 3.07 66.80
C CYS A 9 6.30 4.34 67.47
N ALA A 10 6.08 5.49 66.79
CA ALA A 10 5.53 6.70 67.39
C ALA A 10 4.66 7.49 66.38
N ARG A 11 3.44 7.87 66.81
CA ARG A 11 2.46 8.76 66.16
C ARG A 11 2.55 10.15 66.81
N ALA A 12 2.23 11.23 66.07
CA ALA A 12 1.21 12.25 66.43
C ALA A 12 1.20 13.49 65.48
N ARG A 13 0.17 13.56 64.60
CA ARG A 13 -0.99 14.51 64.52
C ARG A 13 -0.83 16.07 64.60
N PRO A 14 -1.87 16.84 64.14
CA PRO A 14 -1.77 18.02 63.24
C PRO A 14 -2.36 19.35 63.79
N VAL A 15 -2.22 20.49 63.07
CA VAL A 15 -3.04 21.75 63.15
C VAL A 15 -2.90 22.54 61.82
N SER A 16 -3.96 22.76 61.02
CA SER A 16 -4.88 23.94 60.87
C SER A 16 -4.23 25.28 60.48
N ASP A 17 -4.60 25.88 59.34
CA ASP A 17 -5.60 26.97 59.26
C ASP A 17 -5.71 27.65 57.88
N ARG A 18 -6.95 28.06 57.54
CA ARG A 18 -7.33 28.92 56.41
C ARG A 18 -7.11 30.41 56.75
N PRO A 19 -7.27 31.34 55.79
CA PRO A 19 -8.57 32.02 55.73
C PRO A 19 -9.11 32.34 54.32
N ARG A 20 -10.44 32.47 54.27
CA ARG A 20 -11.25 33.08 53.20
C ARG A 20 -11.19 34.60 53.31
N VAL A 21 -11.20 35.29 52.17
CA VAL A 21 -11.67 36.68 52.05
C VAL A 21 -12.97 36.69 51.27
N ARG A 22 -13.97 37.41 51.80
CA ARG A 22 -15.30 37.68 51.22
C ARG A 22 -15.57 39.17 51.42
N LEU A 23 -16.07 39.86 50.40
CA LEU A 23 -16.84 41.14 50.38
C LEU A 23 -17.07 41.48 48.89
N SER A 24 -18.09 42.20 48.40
CA SER A 24 -19.49 42.46 48.75
C SER A 24 -19.94 43.60 47.81
N SER A 25 -21.07 43.44 47.10
CA SER A 25 -22.14 44.46 46.85
C SER A 25 -22.97 44.03 45.64
N LYS A 26 -24.23 43.60 45.80
CA LYS A 26 -25.47 44.41 45.84
C LYS A 26 -25.86 45.03 44.50
N GLY A 27 -27.04 44.63 44.03
CA GLY A 27 -27.77 45.19 42.90
C GLY A 27 -29.07 44.41 42.67
N ASP A 28 -30.01 44.51 43.61
CA ASP A 28 -31.39 44.03 43.45
C ASP A 28 -32.16 44.94 42.47
N CYS A 29 -33.03 44.36 41.64
CA CYS A 29 -34.30 44.99 41.24
C CYS A 29 -35.35 43.93 40.82
N LEU A 30 -36.34 43.75 41.70
CA LEU A 30 -37.81 43.72 41.45
C LEU A 30 -38.36 42.59 40.55
N MET A 31 -39.08 41.61 41.13
CA MET A 31 -40.55 41.56 41.28
C MET A 31 -41.28 41.60 39.92
N SER A 32 -42.02 40.58 39.48
CA SER A 32 -43.27 40.09 40.08
C SER A 32 -43.79 38.85 39.29
N PRO A 33 -44.79 38.11 39.80
CA PRO A 33 -45.12 36.74 39.41
C PRO A 33 -46.11 36.69 38.24
N TRP A 34 -46.58 35.49 37.88
CA TRP A 34 -48.00 35.15 37.90
C TRP A 34 -48.14 33.67 37.54
N THR A 35 -48.60 32.90 38.52
CA THR A 35 -49.13 31.56 38.38
C THR A 35 -50.41 31.60 37.54
N ARG A 36 -50.58 30.61 36.65
CA ARG A 36 -51.86 29.88 36.44
C ARG A 36 -51.61 28.67 35.54
N ALA A 37 -52.00 27.53 36.07
CA ALA A 37 -51.98 26.24 35.43
C ALA A 37 -53.32 25.98 34.72
N VAL A 38 -53.24 25.32 33.53
CA VAL A 38 -54.18 24.32 32.94
C VAL A 38 -55.55 24.87 32.43
N PRO A 39 -56.18 24.36 31.34
CA PRO A 39 -56.10 23.03 30.69
C PRO A 39 -55.95 22.98 29.15
N ALA A 40 -55.83 21.74 28.68
CA ALA A 40 -55.69 21.23 27.32
C ALA A 40 -56.71 21.73 26.28
N LEU A 41 -56.23 21.87 25.03
CA LEU A 41 -57.03 21.61 23.82
C LEU A 41 -56.11 21.03 22.74
N ALA A 42 -56.51 19.88 22.21
CA ALA A 42 -55.85 19.19 21.10
C ALA A 42 -56.04 19.96 19.79
N LEU A 43 -54.94 20.18 19.05
CA LEU A 43 -54.98 20.41 17.61
C LEU A 43 -53.83 19.62 16.96
N ALA A 44 -54.21 18.52 16.30
CA ALA A 44 -53.35 17.79 15.40
C ALA A 44 -53.17 18.61 14.11
N ALA A 45 -52.02 19.25 13.94
CA ALA A 45 -51.57 19.80 12.67
C ALA A 45 -50.53 18.84 12.09
N GLY A 46 -50.97 18.02 11.13
CA GLY A 46 -50.08 17.15 10.36
C GLY A 46 -49.14 17.99 9.50
N LEU A 47 -47.93 18.24 9.99
CA LEU A 47 -46.79 18.57 9.15
C LEU A 47 -46.29 17.27 8.52
N ALA A 48 -46.71 17.03 7.27
CA ALA A 48 -46.04 16.08 6.40
C ALA A 48 -44.60 16.57 6.18
N ALA A 49 -43.65 16.01 6.94
CA ALA A 49 -42.24 16.19 6.67
C ALA A 49 -41.92 15.62 5.28
N PRO A 50 -41.32 16.38 4.36
CA PRO A 50 -40.83 15.80 3.12
C PRO A 50 -39.72 14.81 3.50
N LEU A 51 -39.93 13.53 3.16
CA LEU A 51 -38.89 12.51 3.12
C LEU A 51 -37.84 12.97 2.11
N SER A 52 -36.85 13.70 2.63
CA SER A 52 -35.65 14.07 1.87
C SER A 52 -34.93 12.77 1.58
N SER A 53 -35.06 12.26 0.36
CA SER A 53 -34.25 11.14 -0.10
C SER A 53 -32.78 11.54 0.07
N PRO A 54 -31.92 10.67 0.61
CA PRO A 54 -30.49 10.98 0.71
C PRO A 54 -30.00 11.25 -0.72
N ALA A 55 -29.46 12.44 -0.94
CA ALA A 55 -28.67 12.73 -2.12
C ALA A 55 -27.57 11.66 -2.16
N ARG A 56 -27.67 10.73 -3.12
CA ARG A 56 -26.69 9.65 -3.24
C ARG A 56 -25.43 10.28 -3.82
N ALA A 57 -24.54 10.68 -2.92
CA ALA A 57 -23.20 11.14 -3.23
C ALA A 57 -22.44 10.03 -3.97
N SER A 58 -21.46 10.44 -4.78
CA SER A 58 -20.51 9.49 -5.32
C SER A 58 -19.74 8.80 -4.20
N VAL A 59 -19.32 7.57 -4.48
CA VAL A 59 -18.64 6.70 -3.51
C VAL A 59 -17.25 6.48 -4.02
N VAL A 60 -16.25 6.89 -3.25
CA VAL A 60 -14.86 6.53 -3.49
C VAL A 60 -14.74 5.02 -3.29
N ILE A 61 -14.11 4.35 -4.24
CA ILE A 61 -13.82 2.93 -4.18
C ILE A 61 -12.35 2.72 -4.51
N GLU A 62 -11.79 1.58 -4.13
CA GLU A 62 -10.56 1.08 -4.73
C GLU A 62 -10.93 -0.18 -5.49
N GLY A 63 -10.52 -0.31 -6.75
CA GLY A 63 -10.97 -1.42 -7.56
C GLY A 63 -10.33 -1.47 -8.94
N THR A 64 -10.63 -2.54 -9.65
CA THR A 64 -10.31 -2.70 -11.07
C THR A 64 -11.56 -2.88 -11.90
N PHE A 65 -11.51 -2.46 -13.15
CA PHE A 65 -12.54 -2.62 -14.15
C PHE A 65 -11.95 -3.30 -15.38
N THR A 66 -12.29 -4.56 -15.62
CA THR A 66 -11.92 -5.27 -16.85
C THR A 66 -12.97 -4.99 -17.93
N ALA A 67 -12.61 -4.27 -18.99
CA ALA A 67 -13.53 -4.01 -20.10
C ALA A 67 -13.89 -5.33 -20.81
N ARG A 68 -15.19 -5.57 -21.06
CA ARG A 68 -15.65 -6.77 -21.80
C ARG A 68 -15.88 -6.49 -23.27
N ALA A 69 -15.95 -5.22 -23.65
CA ALA A 69 -16.18 -4.73 -25.00
C ALA A 69 -15.45 -3.39 -25.19
N GLU A 70 -15.57 -2.83 -26.38
CA GLU A 70 -15.15 -1.46 -26.66
C GLU A 70 -16.08 -0.48 -25.95
N CYS A 71 -15.62 0.07 -24.82
CA CYS A 71 -16.43 0.93 -23.96
C CYS A 71 -16.10 2.41 -24.17
N PRO A 72 -17.04 3.26 -24.60
CA PRO A 72 -16.82 4.70 -24.61
C PRO A 72 -16.52 5.22 -23.20
N ALA A 73 -15.43 5.97 -23.07
CA ALA A 73 -14.94 6.49 -21.80
C ALA A 73 -15.14 8.01 -21.75
N TYR A 74 -16.23 8.44 -21.13
CA TYR A 74 -16.68 9.83 -21.15
C TYR A 74 -15.94 10.70 -20.12
N HIS A 75 -15.60 11.93 -20.45
CA HIS A 75 -15.24 12.92 -19.44
C HIS A 75 -16.45 13.29 -18.57
N SER A 76 -17.62 13.40 -19.20
CA SER A 76 -18.90 13.61 -18.51
C SER A 76 -19.99 12.80 -19.18
N PHE A 77 -20.49 11.77 -18.49
CA PHE A 77 -21.56 10.92 -18.99
C PHE A 77 -22.90 11.66 -19.08
N ASN A 78 -23.16 12.61 -18.18
CA ASN A 78 -24.36 13.45 -18.23
C ASN A 78 -24.40 14.37 -19.45
N ALA A 79 -23.24 14.89 -19.85
CA ALA A 79 -23.11 15.75 -21.02
C ALA A 79 -22.80 14.99 -22.31
N GLY A 80 -22.62 13.65 -22.25
CA GLY A 80 -22.18 12.83 -23.38
C GLY A 80 -20.81 13.20 -23.94
N SER A 81 -19.99 13.93 -23.17
CA SER A 81 -18.71 14.46 -23.65
C SER A 81 -17.60 13.44 -23.51
N ASN A 82 -16.96 13.10 -24.62
CA ASN A 82 -15.79 12.21 -24.70
C ASN A 82 -14.68 12.86 -25.54
N PRO A 83 -13.93 13.83 -24.98
CA PRO A 83 -12.82 14.45 -25.70
C PRO A 83 -11.73 13.42 -26.02
N GLY A 84 -11.27 13.44 -27.27
CA GLY A 84 -10.32 12.44 -27.79
C GLY A 84 -10.96 11.10 -28.18
N ALA A 85 -12.29 10.99 -28.11
CA ALA A 85 -13.05 9.78 -28.48
C ALA A 85 -12.46 8.51 -27.84
N VAL A 86 -12.16 8.58 -26.55
CA VAL A 86 -11.48 7.52 -25.81
C VAL A 86 -12.39 6.29 -25.72
N ILE A 87 -11.86 5.14 -26.11
CA ILE A 87 -12.53 3.84 -26.08
C ILE A 87 -11.65 2.88 -25.29
N LEU A 88 -12.24 2.16 -24.33
CA LEU A 88 -11.54 1.09 -23.63
C LEU A 88 -11.36 -0.13 -24.54
N ALA A 89 -10.22 -0.81 -24.42
CA ALA A 89 -9.95 -2.03 -25.16
C ALA A 89 -10.48 -3.27 -24.41
N PRO A 90 -11.22 -4.19 -25.08
CA PRO A 90 -11.67 -5.43 -24.48
C PRO A 90 -10.53 -6.23 -23.83
N GLY A 91 -10.79 -6.82 -22.66
CA GLY A 91 -9.79 -7.58 -21.89
C GLY A 91 -8.82 -6.72 -21.08
N THR A 92 -8.75 -5.41 -21.32
CA THR A 92 -7.85 -4.51 -20.59
C THR A 92 -8.42 -4.20 -19.21
N VAL A 93 -7.52 -4.15 -18.23
CA VAL A 93 -7.85 -3.82 -16.84
C VAL A 93 -7.54 -2.33 -16.60
N TYR A 94 -8.54 -1.62 -16.10
CA TYR A 94 -8.45 -0.22 -15.70
C TYR A 94 -8.73 -0.08 -14.21
N GLY A 95 -8.35 1.04 -13.63
CA GLY A 95 -8.36 1.31 -12.21
C GLY A 95 -9.61 2.09 -11.92
N ALA A 96 -10.49 1.47 -11.16
CA ALA A 96 -11.76 2.03 -10.76
C ALA A 96 -11.61 2.68 -9.39
N PHE A 97 -11.94 3.97 -9.31
CA PHE A 97 -11.71 4.74 -8.09
C PHE A 97 -12.95 5.47 -7.56
N GLU A 98 -14.03 5.50 -8.36
CA GLU A 98 -15.27 6.14 -7.94
C GLU A 98 -16.47 5.45 -8.59
N LEU A 99 -17.55 5.30 -7.83
CA LEU A 99 -18.89 5.03 -8.34
C LEU A 99 -19.73 6.29 -8.25
N ASN A 100 -20.56 6.55 -9.25
CA ASN A 100 -21.43 7.73 -9.20
C ASN A 100 -22.47 7.68 -8.05
N ARG A 101 -22.68 6.49 -7.47
CA ARG A 101 -23.46 6.17 -6.25
C ARG A 101 -23.21 4.69 -5.88
N PRO A 102 -23.55 4.21 -4.65
CA PRO A 102 -23.20 2.85 -4.18
C PRO A 102 -23.53 1.71 -5.16
N ASP A 103 -24.67 1.80 -5.86
CA ASP A 103 -25.11 0.83 -6.89
C ASP A 103 -25.24 1.50 -8.27
N GLY A 104 -24.34 2.44 -8.54
CA GLY A 104 -24.35 3.26 -9.73
C GLY A 104 -24.11 2.48 -11.02
N PRO A 105 -24.71 2.91 -12.15
CA PRO A 105 -24.39 2.35 -13.45
C PRO A 105 -23.11 2.94 -14.05
N TRP A 106 -22.43 3.87 -13.37
CA TRP A 106 -21.22 4.51 -13.86
C TRP A 106 -20.06 4.29 -12.90
N VAL A 107 -18.93 3.89 -13.48
CA VAL A 107 -17.65 3.73 -12.79
C VAL A 107 -16.70 4.78 -13.35
N ARG A 108 -15.98 5.49 -12.49
CA ARG A 108 -14.90 6.38 -12.87
C ARG A 108 -13.59 5.62 -12.85
N LEU A 109 -12.91 5.66 -13.98
CA LEU A 109 -11.67 4.94 -14.25
C LEU A 109 -10.54 5.92 -14.52
N ARG A 110 -9.30 5.53 -14.24
CA ARG A 110 -8.12 6.18 -14.80
C ARG A 110 -7.76 5.47 -16.11
N VAL A 111 -7.84 6.18 -17.23
CA VAL A 111 -7.56 5.65 -18.57
C VAL A 111 -6.23 6.23 -19.07
N PRO A 112 -5.16 5.42 -19.16
CA PRO A 112 -3.86 5.89 -19.67
C PRO A 112 -3.99 6.55 -21.05
N GLY A 113 -3.25 7.64 -21.26
CA GLY A 113 -3.26 8.41 -22.52
C GLY A 113 -4.50 9.28 -22.76
N ALA A 114 -5.54 9.23 -21.92
CA ALA A 114 -6.69 10.11 -22.03
C ALA A 114 -6.40 11.50 -21.44
N ASN A 115 -6.99 12.56 -22.02
CA ASN A 115 -6.93 13.92 -21.46
C ASN A 115 -8.35 14.49 -21.27
N PRO A 116 -8.82 14.72 -20.02
CA PRO A 116 -8.22 14.24 -18.77
C PRO A 116 -8.22 12.71 -18.65
N GLN A 117 -7.32 12.15 -17.82
CA GLN A 117 -7.17 10.70 -17.64
C GLN A 117 -8.38 10.05 -16.98
N GLU A 118 -9.13 10.81 -16.19
CA GLU A 118 -10.29 10.32 -15.46
C GLU A 118 -11.51 10.26 -16.38
N ARG A 119 -12.07 9.06 -16.55
CA ARG A 119 -13.19 8.80 -17.46
C ARG A 119 -14.28 7.98 -16.81
N TRP A 120 -15.53 8.33 -17.09
CA TRP A 120 -16.72 7.60 -16.73
C TRP A 120 -17.08 6.56 -17.78
N VAL A 121 -17.30 5.34 -17.34
CA VAL A 121 -17.68 4.20 -18.18
C VAL A 121 -18.90 3.51 -17.59
N ALA A 122 -19.77 3.00 -18.46
CA ALA A 122 -20.92 2.22 -18.06
C ALA A 122 -20.46 0.94 -17.36
N ARG A 123 -20.93 0.71 -16.12
CA ARG A 123 -20.55 -0.42 -15.27
C ARG A 123 -20.81 -1.77 -15.95
N GLU A 124 -21.88 -1.86 -16.73
CA GLU A 124 -22.26 -3.06 -17.49
C GLU A 124 -21.31 -3.39 -18.65
N CYS A 125 -20.51 -2.43 -19.12
CA CYS A 125 -19.58 -2.62 -20.23
C CYS A 125 -18.34 -3.47 -19.82
N GLY A 126 -18.17 -3.73 -18.53
CA GLY A 126 -17.04 -4.47 -17.99
C GLY A 126 -17.37 -5.22 -16.71
N ARG A 127 -16.34 -5.78 -16.09
CA ARG A 127 -16.41 -6.40 -14.77
C ARG A 127 -15.67 -5.52 -13.77
N LEU A 128 -16.40 -4.95 -12.82
CA LEU A 128 -15.85 -4.22 -11.67
C LEU A 128 -15.52 -5.20 -10.54
N THR A 129 -14.30 -5.11 -10.02
CA THR A 129 -13.84 -5.76 -8.79
C THR A 129 -13.48 -4.65 -7.80
N VAL A 130 -14.12 -4.61 -6.63
CA VAL A 130 -13.83 -3.61 -5.58
C VAL A 130 -13.01 -4.26 -4.49
N TYR A 131 -11.93 -3.60 -4.07
CA TYR A 131 -11.09 -3.94 -2.95
C TYR A 131 -11.49 -3.00 -1.81
N GLN A 132 -12.08 -3.52 -0.72
CA GLN A 132 -12.36 -2.68 0.43
C GLN A 132 -11.07 -2.44 1.22
N SER A 133 -10.84 -1.19 1.61
CA SER A 133 -9.93 -0.83 2.69
C SER A 133 -10.67 -1.02 4.01
N ASP A 134 -10.39 -2.12 4.74
CA ASP A 134 -10.97 -2.34 6.06
C ASP A 134 -10.34 -1.38 7.09
N ALA A 135 -10.88 -0.17 7.17
CA ALA A 135 -10.88 0.60 8.39
C ALA A 135 -12.14 0.22 9.19
N ALA A 136 -11.94 -0.68 10.16
CA ALA A 136 -12.79 -0.99 11.32
C ALA A 136 -14.31 -1.20 11.08
N THR A 137 -14.77 -2.47 11.14
CA THR A 137 -16.01 -2.84 11.87
C THR A 137 -15.98 -4.32 12.28
N THR A 138 -16.16 -4.53 13.59
CA THR A 138 -16.34 -5.81 14.32
C THR A 138 -17.65 -6.52 13.89
N PRO A 139 -17.70 -7.88 13.85
CA PRO A 139 -18.81 -8.60 13.23
C PRO A 139 -19.98 -8.89 14.19
N GLU A 140 -21.21 -8.92 13.67
CA GLU A 140 -22.36 -9.57 14.32
C GLU A 140 -23.31 -10.22 13.28
N THR A 141 -23.13 -11.53 13.14
CA THR A 141 -24.12 -12.63 13.22
C THR A 141 -25.35 -12.75 12.27
N GLU A 142 -25.33 -13.90 11.56
CA GLU A 142 -26.41 -14.83 11.14
C GLU A 142 -27.40 -14.56 9.99
N GLY A 143 -27.60 -15.62 9.19
CA GLY A 143 -28.84 -15.86 8.44
C GLY A 143 -28.68 -16.71 7.18
N GLY A 144 -28.77 -18.04 7.29
CA GLY A 144 -28.50 -19.00 6.20
C GLY A 144 -29.52 -19.09 5.06
N GLY A 145 -29.19 -19.95 4.09
CA GLY A 145 -30.10 -20.36 3.02
C GLY A 145 -29.39 -21.11 1.90
N ALA A 146 -29.37 -22.45 1.99
CA ALA A 146 -28.91 -23.34 0.93
C ALA A 146 -29.85 -23.31 -0.29
N ILE A 147 -29.31 -23.33 -1.51
CA ILE A 147 -29.98 -23.91 -2.69
C ILE A 147 -28.99 -24.40 -3.77
N VAL A 148 -28.97 -25.73 -3.91
CA VAL A 148 -28.91 -26.59 -5.12
C VAL A 148 -28.06 -26.22 -6.35
N ALA A 149 -27.11 -27.12 -6.63
CA ALA A 149 -26.49 -27.34 -7.93
C ALA A 149 -27.39 -28.15 -8.89
N SER A 150 -27.33 -27.86 -10.19
CA SER A 150 -27.52 -28.81 -11.30
C SER A 150 -27.10 -28.22 -12.67
N PRO A 151 -26.80 -29.06 -13.70
CA PRO A 151 -25.71 -28.83 -14.65
C PRO A 151 -26.09 -28.68 -16.14
N LEU A 152 -25.10 -28.24 -16.94
CA LEU A 152 -24.85 -28.49 -18.40
C LEU A 152 -25.85 -27.88 -19.42
N PRO A 153 -25.48 -27.59 -20.70
CA PRO A 153 -24.59 -28.39 -21.56
C PRO A 153 -23.57 -27.64 -22.45
N ALA A 154 -22.66 -28.44 -23.04
CA ALA A 154 -21.84 -28.10 -24.20
C ALA A 154 -22.69 -27.92 -25.48
N PRO A 155 -22.11 -27.31 -26.52
CA PRO A 155 -22.21 -27.90 -27.84
C PRO A 155 -20.87 -28.01 -28.58
N MET A 156 -20.80 -29.07 -29.38
CA MET A 156 -19.74 -29.44 -30.31
C MET A 156 -19.70 -28.54 -31.57
N ASP A 157 -18.50 -28.50 -32.17
CA ASP A 157 -18.11 -28.44 -33.59
C ASP A 157 -19.03 -27.81 -34.65
N THR A 158 -18.45 -26.89 -35.42
CA THR A 158 -18.43 -26.89 -36.91
C THR A 158 -17.35 -25.89 -37.36
N ALA A 159 -16.28 -26.35 -38.03
CA ALA A 159 -16.12 -26.46 -39.50
C ALA A 159 -15.51 -25.20 -40.15
N ASP A 160 -14.22 -25.33 -40.46
CA ASP A 160 -13.54 -25.03 -41.74
C ASP A 160 -14.06 -23.87 -42.62
N ALA A 161 -13.24 -22.83 -42.78
CA ALA A 161 -13.22 -21.98 -43.97
C ALA A 161 -11.86 -21.30 -44.11
N SER A 162 -11.08 -21.84 -45.05
CA SER A 162 -9.83 -21.32 -45.59
C SER A 162 -10.10 -20.20 -46.60
N VAL A 163 -9.39 -19.07 -46.47
CA VAL A 163 -9.25 -18.07 -47.54
C VAL A 163 -7.83 -17.50 -47.51
N ASP A 164 -7.13 -17.63 -48.64
CA ASP A 164 -5.80 -17.10 -48.95
C ASP A 164 -5.74 -15.55 -48.92
N ALA A 165 -4.65 -15.01 -48.35
CA ALA A 165 -3.80 -13.89 -48.84
C ALA A 165 -2.97 -13.24 -47.71
N PRO A 166 -1.91 -12.46 -47.99
CA PRO A 166 -0.67 -12.74 -48.70
C PRO A 166 0.56 -12.76 -47.73
N ALA A 167 1.74 -13.02 -48.30
CA ALA A 167 3.01 -13.35 -47.63
C ALA A 167 3.39 -12.52 -46.37
N PRO A 168 3.85 -13.18 -45.28
CA PRO A 168 4.53 -12.49 -44.20
C PRO A 168 5.97 -12.15 -44.62
N THR A 169 6.35 -10.91 -44.30
CA THR A 169 7.74 -10.46 -44.19
C THR A 169 8.59 -11.47 -43.44
N ALA A 170 9.87 -11.55 -43.82
CA ALA A 170 10.89 -12.46 -43.33
C ALA A 170 10.72 -12.86 -41.83
N PRO A 171 10.90 -14.14 -41.48
CA PRO A 171 10.83 -14.55 -40.08
C PRO A 171 11.84 -13.73 -39.29
N ALA A 172 11.34 -13.03 -38.27
CA ALA A 172 12.19 -12.58 -37.18
C ALA A 172 12.98 -13.80 -36.70
N ASP A 173 14.29 -13.63 -36.52
CA ASP A 173 15.14 -14.67 -35.97
C ASP A 173 14.45 -15.33 -34.77
N PRO A 174 14.51 -16.66 -34.64
CA PRO A 174 13.95 -17.33 -33.47
C PRO A 174 14.57 -16.69 -32.24
N LEU A 175 13.73 -16.08 -31.40
CA LEU A 175 14.16 -15.61 -30.10
C LEU A 175 14.81 -16.79 -29.38
N PRO A 176 15.98 -16.58 -28.75
CA PRO A 176 16.61 -17.65 -28.00
C PRO A 176 15.61 -18.17 -26.98
N ASP A 177 15.53 -19.49 -26.91
CA ASP A 177 14.75 -20.24 -25.93
C ASP A 177 14.91 -19.57 -24.56
N ALA A 178 13.81 -19.46 -23.79
CA ALA A 178 13.81 -18.95 -22.42
C ALA A 178 14.64 -19.91 -21.54
N GLY A 179 15.96 -19.83 -21.68
CA GLY A 179 16.91 -20.61 -20.92
C GLY A 179 16.65 -20.35 -19.45
N THR A 180 16.69 -21.42 -18.66
CA THR A 180 16.60 -21.39 -17.19
C THR A 180 17.36 -20.18 -16.65
N ILE A 181 16.61 -19.15 -16.27
CA ILE A 181 17.17 -17.93 -15.70
C ILE A 181 17.63 -18.32 -14.30
N ASP A 182 18.93 -18.19 -14.02
CA ASP A 182 19.40 -18.24 -12.63
C ASP A 182 18.80 -17.03 -11.90
N PRO A 183 17.85 -17.24 -10.98
CA PRO A 183 17.16 -16.13 -10.32
C PRO A 183 18.10 -15.29 -9.44
N LEU A 184 19.29 -15.81 -9.15
CA LEU A 184 20.35 -15.18 -8.37
C LEU A 184 21.47 -14.60 -9.24
N ALA A 185 21.33 -14.63 -10.57
CA ALA A 185 22.29 -13.96 -11.45
C ALA A 185 22.39 -12.47 -11.09
N PRO A 186 23.60 -11.87 -11.15
CA PRO A 186 23.77 -10.46 -10.88
C PRO A 186 22.84 -9.61 -11.75
N VAL A 187 22.11 -8.70 -11.12
CA VAL A 187 21.25 -7.75 -11.83
C VAL A 187 22.15 -6.62 -12.35
N ASP A 188 22.40 -6.60 -13.65
CA ASP A 188 23.10 -5.49 -14.33
C ASP A 188 22.20 -4.80 -15.36
N GLU A 189 22.54 -3.54 -15.68
CA GLU A 189 21.74 -2.69 -16.58
C GLU A 189 21.56 -3.32 -17.97
N ALA A 190 22.61 -3.95 -18.52
CA ALA A 190 22.56 -4.57 -19.83
C ALA A 190 21.61 -5.77 -19.87
N THR A 191 21.56 -6.55 -18.79
CA THR A 191 20.69 -7.71 -18.65
C THR A 191 19.24 -7.29 -18.42
N LEU A 192 19.01 -6.23 -17.63
CA LEU A 192 17.67 -5.66 -17.42
C LEU A 192 17.01 -5.19 -18.72
N LEU A 193 17.81 -4.66 -19.65
CA LEU A 193 17.31 -4.03 -20.87
C LEU A 193 17.31 -4.92 -22.10
N SER A 194 18.15 -5.95 -22.13
CA SER A 194 18.19 -6.91 -23.24
C SER A 194 17.05 -7.93 -23.20
N ARG A 195 16.32 -8.01 -22.09
CA ARG A 195 15.24 -8.97 -21.88
C ARG A 195 13.90 -8.25 -21.80
N SER A 196 13.08 -8.41 -22.84
CA SER A 196 11.66 -8.10 -22.75
C SER A 196 11.00 -9.07 -21.79
N SER A 197 10.70 -8.63 -20.56
CA SER A 197 9.75 -9.33 -19.70
C SER A 197 8.37 -9.25 -20.37
N ARG A 198 8.09 -10.13 -21.32
CA ARG A 198 6.75 -10.24 -21.93
C ARG A 198 5.65 -10.53 -20.91
N ALA A 199 6.01 -10.86 -19.67
CA ALA A 199 5.09 -11.12 -18.58
C ALA A 199 4.41 -9.85 -18.05
N PHE A 200 5.15 -8.76 -17.80
CA PHE A 200 4.63 -7.56 -17.12
C PHE A 200 5.30 -6.25 -17.61
N PRO A 201 4.59 -5.10 -17.59
CA PRO A 201 5.15 -3.78 -17.84
C PRO A 201 6.33 -3.46 -16.93
N TRP A 202 7.31 -2.72 -17.44
CA TRP A 202 8.59 -2.51 -16.75
C TRP A 202 8.45 -1.53 -15.59
N PHE A 203 9.22 -1.74 -14.52
CA PHE A 203 9.49 -0.73 -13.49
C PHE A 203 10.55 0.27 -13.93
N PHE A 204 11.51 -0.18 -14.75
CA PHE A 204 12.63 0.63 -15.22
C PHE A 204 12.83 0.46 -16.71
N ASP A 205 13.04 1.57 -17.43
CA ASP A 205 13.38 1.57 -18.85
C ASP A 205 14.34 2.72 -19.22
N ARG A 206 14.71 2.85 -20.49
CA ARG A 206 15.61 3.92 -20.96
C ARG A 206 14.88 5.08 -21.65
N VAL A 207 13.56 5.06 -21.65
CA VAL A 207 12.71 6.02 -22.35
C VAL A 207 12.33 7.11 -21.35
N ASP A 208 12.97 8.28 -21.48
CA ASP A 208 12.55 9.45 -20.73
C ASP A 208 11.26 10.02 -21.34
N ASP A 209 10.13 9.64 -20.74
CA ASP A 209 8.79 10.14 -21.10
C ASP A 209 8.46 11.50 -20.43
N GLY A 210 9.45 12.15 -19.83
CA GLY A 210 9.35 13.48 -19.23
C GLY A 210 9.15 13.46 -17.71
N PRO A 211 8.69 14.59 -17.12
CA PRO A 211 8.67 14.76 -15.66
C PRO A 211 7.78 13.77 -14.88
N ASP A 212 6.77 13.21 -15.53
CA ASP A 212 5.84 12.24 -14.97
C ASP A 212 6.18 10.80 -15.43
N ASP A 213 7.38 10.59 -15.98
CA ASP A 213 7.87 9.27 -16.39
C ASP A 213 7.82 8.31 -15.20
N PRO A 214 6.92 7.31 -15.24
CA PRO A 214 6.75 6.39 -14.12
C PRO A 214 7.70 5.19 -14.21
N THR A 215 8.69 5.24 -15.10
CA THR A 215 9.63 4.18 -15.49
C THR A 215 11.06 4.72 -15.50
N PRO A 216 11.64 5.04 -14.33
CA PRO A 216 12.96 5.64 -14.29
C PRO A 216 14.03 4.74 -14.93
N PRO A 217 15.19 5.31 -15.34
CA PRO A 217 16.36 4.56 -15.74
C PRO A 217 16.72 3.43 -14.77
N PRO A 218 17.11 2.23 -15.26
CA PRO A 218 17.48 1.12 -14.40
C PRO A 218 18.57 1.51 -13.40
N PRO A 219 18.50 0.99 -12.17
CA PRO A 219 19.45 1.34 -11.15
C PRO A 219 20.81 0.70 -11.37
N GLN A 220 21.85 1.38 -10.89
CA GLN A 220 23.17 0.79 -10.74
C GLN A 220 23.25 0.11 -9.37
N LEU A 221 23.41 -1.21 -9.35
CA LEU A 221 23.44 -2.00 -8.12
C LEU A 221 24.88 -2.35 -7.74
N GLY A 222 25.30 -1.95 -6.54
CA GLY A 222 26.62 -2.21 -5.99
C GLY A 222 26.75 -3.59 -5.35
N GLN A 223 27.89 -3.84 -4.71
CA GLN A 223 28.18 -5.16 -4.12
C GLN A 223 27.26 -5.50 -2.93
N VAL A 224 26.87 -4.50 -2.13
CA VAL A 224 25.93 -4.70 -1.01
C VAL A 224 24.54 -5.00 -1.55
N ASP A 225 24.12 -4.32 -2.61
CA ASP A 225 22.85 -4.56 -3.29
C ASP A 225 22.73 -6.01 -3.78
N GLN A 226 23.73 -6.50 -4.51
CA GLN A 226 23.76 -7.88 -5.01
C GLN A 226 23.75 -8.90 -3.87
N ALA A 227 24.46 -8.62 -2.77
CA ALA A 227 24.50 -9.50 -1.62
C ALA A 227 23.16 -9.55 -0.87
N VAL A 228 22.46 -8.42 -0.74
CA VAL A 228 21.09 -8.38 -0.18
C VAL A 228 20.09 -9.10 -1.08
N LEU A 229 20.17 -8.94 -2.41
CA LEU A 229 19.33 -9.71 -3.34
C LEU A 229 19.59 -11.22 -3.24
N LYS A 230 20.84 -11.62 -3.00
CA LYS A 230 21.20 -13.02 -2.74
C LYS A 230 20.63 -13.52 -1.42
N LEU A 231 20.64 -12.71 -0.36
CA LEU A 231 19.97 -13.05 0.91
C LEU A 231 18.47 -13.24 0.72
N CYS A 232 17.83 -12.39 -0.08
CA CYS A 232 16.41 -12.50 -0.40
C CYS A 232 16.03 -13.74 -1.21
N GLY A 233 17.00 -14.39 -1.86
CA GLY A 233 16.76 -15.62 -2.61
C GLY A 233 15.77 -15.45 -3.78
N GLY A 234 15.05 -16.53 -4.06
CA GLY A 234 13.97 -16.59 -5.04
C GLY A 234 12.73 -15.79 -4.64
N TRP A 235 11.70 -15.86 -5.48
CA TRP A 235 10.46 -15.11 -5.27
C TRP A 235 9.63 -15.71 -4.13
N GLY A 236 9.46 -14.96 -3.05
CA GLY A 236 8.72 -15.37 -1.85
C GLY A 236 9.52 -16.22 -0.86
N ASP A 237 10.81 -16.44 -1.10
CA ASP A 237 11.69 -17.13 -0.16
C ASP A 237 11.71 -16.42 1.21
N ASP A 238 11.93 -17.22 2.26
CA ASP A 238 12.15 -16.70 3.61
C ASP A 238 13.63 -16.35 3.80
N VAL A 239 13.92 -15.45 4.76
CA VAL A 239 15.29 -15.03 5.09
C VAL A 239 15.58 -15.34 6.56
N PRO A 240 16.27 -16.45 6.87
CA PRO A 240 16.59 -16.78 8.24
C PRO A 240 17.56 -15.74 8.85
N ALA A 241 17.29 -15.30 10.08
CA ALA A 241 18.08 -14.28 10.77
C ALA A 241 19.59 -14.57 10.83
N TYR A 242 19.99 -15.84 10.94
CA TYR A 242 21.41 -16.22 10.99
C TYR A 242 22.15 -15.88 9.69
N THR A 243 21.47 -15.93 8.54
CA THR A 243 22.08 -15.58 7.23
C THR A 243 22.42 -14.09 7.16
N PHE A 244 21.67 -13.24 7.86
CA PHE A 244 21.99 -11.83 7.99
C PHE A 244 23.21 -11.59 8.88
N SER A 245 23.36 -12.32 9.99
CA SER A 245 24.60 -12.30 10.78
C SER A 245 25.82 -12.72 9.95
N GLU A 246 25.73 -13.81 9.19
CA GLU A 246 26.81 -14.23 8.28
C GLU A 246 27.13 -13.13 7.24
N PHE A 247 26.10 -12.51 6.66
CA PHE A 247 26.26 -11.39 5.73
C PHE A 247 27.01 -10.20 6.34
N LEU A 248 26.74 -9.87 7.61
CA LEU A 248 27.43 -8.82 8.35
C LEU A 248 28.86 -9.22 8.70
N GLU A 249 29.11 -10.48 9.09
CA GLU A 249 30.45 -10.99 9.39
C GLU A 249 31.39 -10.91 8.18
N GLU A 250 30.88 -11.25 6.99
CA GLU A 250 31.60 -11.09 5.73
C GLU A 250 31.89 -9.62 5.37
N ARG A 251 31.21 -8.66 6.01
CA ARG A 251 31.26 -7.22 5.68
C ARG A 251 31.54 -6.38 6.94
N PRO A 252 32.76 -6.48 7.53
CA PRO A 252 33.07 -5.87 8.82
C PRO A 252 32.89 -4.34 8.85
N SER A 253 33.11 -3.63 7.74
CA SER A 253 32.87 -2.18 7.66
C SER A 253 31.38 -1.82 7.72
N LEU A 254 30.53 -2.56 6.99
CA LEU A 254 29.08 -2.36 7.03
C LEU A 254 28.55 -2.70 8.43
N ARG A 255 28.96 -3.85 8.97
CA ARG A 255 28.62 -4.28 10.33
C ARG A 255 28.97 -3.24 11.38
N SER A 256 30.23 -2.81 11.43
CA SER A 256 30.68 -1.81 12.41
C SER A 256 29.93 -0.47 12.25
N GLY A 257 29.65 -0.05 11.03
CA GLY A 257 28.84 1.13 10.76
C GLY A 257 27.40 0.99 11.29
N LEU A 258 26.72 -0.13 11.01
CA LEU A 258 25.36 -0.37 11.49
C LEU A 258 25.27 -0.47 13.01
N LEU A 259 26.24 -1.12 13.66
CA LEU A 259 26.30 -1.18 15.12
C LEU A 259 26.56 0.19 15.74
N ALA A 260 27.42 1.01 15.14
CA ALA A 260 27.64 2.39 15.56
C ALA A 260 26.39 3.26 15.33
N GLN A 261 25.73 3.09 14.18
CA GLN A 261 24.47 3.77 13.85
C GLN A 261 23.39 3.40 14.85
N LEU A 262 23.28 2.12 15.22
CA LEU A 262 22.32 1.65 16.20
C LEU A 262 22.68 2.13 17.61
N GLY A 263 23.95 2.07 17.99
CA GLY A 263 24.41 2.26 19.36
C GLY A 263 24.06 1.07 20.27
N ALA A 264 24.04 -0.15 19.73
CA ALA A 264 23.81 -1.39 20.48
C ALA A 264 24.61 -2.55 19.87
N ASP A 265 24.47 -3.75 20.43
CA ASP A 265 25.08 -4.97 19.92
C ASP A 265 24.35 -5.54 18.70
N GLU A 266 24.96 -6.56 18.11
CA GLU A 266 24.42 -7.23 16.92
C GLU A 266 23.15 -8.01 17.21
N ASP A 267 23.02 -8.62 18.39
CA ASP A 267 21.79 -9.33 18.77
C ASP A 267 20.59 -8.37 18.75
N THR A 268 20.78 -7.13 19.22
CA THR A 268 19.77 -6.09 19.14
C THR A 268 19.48 -5.69 17.68
N LEU A 269 20.51 -5.56 16.84
CA LEU A 269 20.34 -5.24 15.42
C LEU A 269 19.56 -6.34 14.68
N VAL A 270 19.96 -7.60 14.84
CA VAL A 270 19.31 -8.76 14.25
C VAL A 270 17.86 -8.87 14.74
N THR A 271 17.63 -8.72 16.04
CA THR A 271 16.28 -8.73 16.62
C THR A 271 15.42 -7.62 16.03
N ALA A 272 15.97 -6.40 15.90
CA ALA A 272 15.25 -5.27 15.32
C ALA A 272 14.75 -5.58 13.90
N TRP A 273 15.59 -6.20 13.07
CA TRP A 273 15.27 -6.47 11.67
C TRP A 273 14.41 -7.73 11.45
N PHE A 274 14.52 -8.74 12.32
CA PHE A 274 13.96 -10.07 12.05
C PHE A 274 12.82 -10.48 12.99
N ALA A 275 12.64 -9.87 14.16
CA ALA A 275 11.60 -10.31 15.10
C ALA A 275 10.16 -10.07 14.58
N GLU A 276 9.97 -9.11 13.68
CA GLU A 276 8.70 -8.82 12.99
C GLU A 276 8.87 -8.91 11.46
N ASN A 277 9.83 -9.71 10.97
CA ASN A 277 10.10 -9.93 9.54
C ASN A 277 10.41 -8.69 8.70
N GLY A 278 10.79 -7.56 9.33
CA GLY A 278 11.05 -6.29 8.64
C GLY A 278 12.05 -6.38 7.50
N PHE A 279 13.13 -7.17 7.64
CA PHE A 279 14.11 -7.35 6.56
C PHE A 279 13.47 -7.95 5.31
N ARG A 280 12.77 -9.09 5.46
CA ARG A 280 12.10 -9.78 4.35
C ARG A 280 11.04 -8.87 3.73
N HIS A 281 10.24 -8.21 4.55
CA HIS A 281 9.20 -7.31 4.10
C HIS A 281 9.78 -6.16 3.28
N ILE A 282 10.76 -5.43 3.80
CA ILE A 282 11.33 -4.25 3.14
C ILE A 282 12.11 -4.63 1.87
N PHE A 283 13.00 -5.63 1.96
CA PHE A 283 13.95 -5.94 0.89
C PHE A 283 13.46 -6.97 -0.12
N CYS A 284 12.70 -7.98 0.29
CA CYS A 284 12.52 -9.20 -0.52
C CYS A 284 11.14 -9.30 -1.16
N GLY A 285 10.11 -8.73 -0.53
CA GLY A 285 8.73 -8.86 -0.97
C GLY A 285 8.12 -10.22 -0.61
N GLU A 286 6.84 -10.21 -0.27
CA GLU A 286 6.16 -11.34 0.36
C GLU A 286 4.87 -11.69 -0.42
N PRO A 287 4.96 -12.42 -1.54
CA PRO A 287 3.78 -13.01 -2.17
C PRO A 287 3.16 -14.03 -1.22
N GLU A 288 1.98 -13.73 -0.68
CA GLU A 288 1.33 -14.55 0.35
C GLU A 288 -0.17 -14.68 0.08
N ILE A 289 -0.78 -15.77 0.55
CA ILE A 289 -2.23 -15.98 0.49
C ILE A 289 -2.86 -15.36 1.75
N LYS A 290 -3.89 -14.52 1.57
CA LYS A 290 -4.75 -14.06 2.67
C LYS A 290 -6.01 -14.93 2.80
N ASP A 291 -6.77 -14.71 3.87
CA ASP A 291 -7.96 -15.48 4.28
C ASP A 291 -9.05 -15.65 3.19
N ASP A 292 -9.00 -14.86 2.12
CA ASP A 292 -9.89 -14.91 0.94
C ASP A 292 -9.32 -15.76 -0.22
N ASP A 293 -8.32 -16.61 0.03
CA ASP A 293 -7.55 -17.37 -0.96
C ASP A 293 -6.90 -16.48 -2.05
N ARG A 294 -6.73 -15.18 -1.77
CA ARG A 294 -6.14 -14.22 -2.70
C ARG A 294 -4.66 -14.02 -2.40
N TRP A 295 -3.86 -14.05 -3.46
CA TRP A 295 -2.47 -13.61 -3.41
C TRP A 295 -2.37 -12.10 -3.22
N VAL A 296 -1.64 -11.71 -2.19
CA VAL A 296 -1.21 -10.33 -1.90
C VAL A 296 0.31 -10.25 -1.96
N LEU A 297 0.84 -9.03 -2.03
CA LEU A 297 2.27 -8.78 -1.93
C LEU A 297 2.56 -7.92 -0.69
N GLY A 298 3.17 -8.50 0.33
CA GLY A 298 3.75 -7.75 1.45
C GLY A 298 5.02 -7.02 1.00
N GLY A 299 5.20 -5.79 1.48
CA GLY A 299 6.44 -5.04 1.34
C GLY A 299 6.95 -4.86 -0.09
N MET A 300 8.24 -5.16 -0.32
CA MET A 300 9.01 -4.86 -1.52
C MET A 300 9.16 -3.34 -1.71
N HIS A 301 9.97 -2.70 -0.86
CA HIS A 301 10.24 -1.25 -0.89
C HIS A 301 11.66 -0.89 -1.34
N TYR A 302 12.49 -1.91 -1.57
CA TYR A 302 13.86 -1.80 -2.05
C TYR A 302 13.94 -1.84 -3.57
N MET A 303 14.46 -0.76 -4.17
CA MET A 303 14.65 -0.57 -5.62
C MET A 303 15.33 -1.77 -6.31
N GLY A 304 16.36 -2.36 -5.69
CA GLY A 304 17.06 -3.50 -6.29
C GLY A 304 16.16 -4.73 -6.46
N ARG A 305 15.18 -4.93 -5.56
CA ARG A 305 14.25 -6.06 -5.68
C ARG A 305 13.19 -5.85 -6.75
N TYR A 306 12.78 -4.60 -6.99
CA TYR A 306 11.99 -4.27 -8.19
C TYR A 306 12.76 -4.62 -9.47
N ALA A 307 14.05 -4.27 -9.53
CA ALA A 307 14.88 -4.58 -10.69
C ALA A 307 15.05 -6.09 -10.90
N GLN A 308 15.34 -6.84 -9.83
CA GLN A 308 15.42 -8.30 -9.88
C GLN A 308 14.08 -8.94 -10.30
N ALA A 309 12.96 -8.44 -9.76
CA ALA A 309 11.63 -8.95 -10.09
C ALA A 309 11.25 -8.68 -11.55
N GLN A 310 11.59 -7.51 -12.11
CA GLN A 310 11.44 -7.24 -13.54
C GLN A 310 12.30 -8.19 -14.37
N LEU A 311 13.58 -8.34 -14.03
CA LEU A 311 14.52 -9.19 -14.77
C LEU A 311 14.05 -10.64 -14.85
N ASN A 312 13.56 -11.16 -13.73
CA ASN A 312 13.14 -12.55 -13.58
C ASN A 312 11.69 -12.78 -14.00
N GLY A 313 10.95 -11.73 -14.40
CA GLY A 313 9.53 -11.82 -14.76
C GLY A 313 8.61 -12.14 -13.58
N TRP A 314 9.03 -11.82 -12.35
CA TRP A 314 8.23 -12.02 -11.14
C TRP A 314 7.22 -10.91 -10.90
N ALA A 315 7.55 -9.67 -11.28
CA ALA A 315 6.64 -8.55 -11.11
C ALA A 315 6.93 -7.44 -12.12
N GLY A 316 5.94 -6.58 -12.31
CA GLY A 316 6.05 -5.37 -13.11
C GLY A 316 5.03 -4.33 -12.68
N ARG A 317 5.07 -3.16 -13.33
CA ARG A 317 4.08 -2.11 -13.09
C ARG A 317 2.69 -2.60 -13.50
N LEU A 318 1.70 -2.25 -12.71
CA LEU A 318 0.30 -2.34 -13.12
C LEU A 318 -0.07 -1.05 -13.83
N GLU A 319 -0.31 -1.14 -15.13
CA GLU A 319 -0.78 -0.01 -15.91
C GLU A 319 -2.27 0.16 -15.80
N GLY A 320 -2.69 1.41 -15.58
CA GLY A 320 -4.09 1.78 -15.62
C GLY A 320 -4.95 1.22 -14.50
N GLY A 321 -4.51 0.27 -13.67
CA GLY A 321 -5.33 -0.56 -12.77
C GLY A 321 -5.55 -0.09 -11.33
N CYS A 322 -4.81 0.90 -10.81
CA CYS A 322 -5.00 1.43 -9.45
C CYS A 322 -5.11 2.96 -9.46
N SER A 323 -5.80 3.52 -8.46
CA SER A 323 -6.11 4.95 -8.32
C SER A 323 -4.87 5.82 -8.06
N ILE A 324 -3.86 5.22 -7.41
CA ILE A 324 -2.67 5.90 -6.88
C ILE A 324 -1.46 5.51 -7.74
N VAL A 325 -0.98 6.50 -8.48
CA VAL A 325 0.37 6.55 -9.04
C VAL A 325 0.91 7.90 -8.61
N GLU A 326 1.97 7.87 -7.82
CA GLU A 326 2.62 9.06 -7.29
C GLU A 326 4.10 8.98 -7.66
N THR A 327 4.45 9.75 -8.68
CA THR A 327 5.83 9.92 -9.11
C THR A 327 6.26 11.31 -8.68
N ALA A 328 7.04 11.36 -7.60
CA ALA A 328 7.67 12.57 -7.10
C ALA A 328 9.16 12.24 -6.90
N PRO A 329 9.97 12.25 -7.98
CA PRO A 329 11.35 11.80 -7.93
C PRO A 329 12.10 12.40 -6.73
N PRO A 330 12.80 11.58 -5.93
CA PRO A 330 13.17 10.19 -6.22
C PRO A 330 12.12 9.12 -5.88
N ILE A 331 10.93 9.46 -5.39
CA ILE A 331 9.91 8.49 -4.98
C ILE A 331 9.05 8.06 -6.17
N TYR A 332 8.93 6.74 -6.35
CA TYR A 332 8.10 6.12 -7.37
C TYR A 332 7.13 5.17 -6.68
N THR A 333 5.85 5.55 -6.63
CA THR A 333 4.76 4.74 -6.11
C THR A 333 3.80 4.42 -7.25
N SER A 334 3.55 3.12 -7.46
CA SER A 334 2.61 2.67 -8.47
C SER A 334 1.95 1.35 -8.08
N GLY A 335 0.90 0.98 -8.82
CA GLY A 335 0.41 -0.39 -8.79
C GLY A 335 1.48 -1.37 -9.26
N VAL A 336 1.50 -2.55 -8.65
CA VAL A 336 2.36 -3.69 -8.98
C VAL A 336 1.47 -4.87 -9.33
N GLN A 337 1.78 -5.54 -10.44
CA GLN A 337 1.28 -6.88 -10.73
C GLN A 337 2.42 -7.88 -10.61
N PHE A 338 2.14 -9.07 -10.08
CA PHE A 338 3.16 -10.05 -9.76
C PHE A 338 2.69 -11.48 -10.01
N LEU A 339 3.65 -12.36 -10.31
CA LEU A 339 3.45 -13.80 -10.44
C LEU A 339 3.34 -14.39 -9.05
N ALA A 340 2.22 -15.04 -8.74
CA ALA A 340 2.06 -15.81 -7.53
C ALA A 340 2.82 -17.15 -7.63
N PRO A 341 3.25 -17.76 -6.51
CA PRO A 341 3.86 -19.08 -6.46
C PRO A 341 3.08 -20.21 -7.14
N ASP A 342 1.75 -20.11 -7.22
CA ASP A 342 0.89 -21.06 -7.94
C ASP A 342 0.79 -20.81 -9.46
N GLY A 343 1.49 -19.78 -9.96
CA GLY A 343 1.47 -19.35 -11.36
C GLY A 343 0.35 -18.37 -11.70
N SER A 344 -0.54 -18.03 -10.77
CA SER A 344 -1.55 -16.99 -10.96
C SER A 344 -0.93 -15.58 -10.91
N THR A 345 -1.72 -14.54 -11.15
CA THR A 345 -1.26 -13.15 -11.06
C THR A 345 -1.97 -12.44 -9.91
N GLY A 346 -1.18 -11.85 -9.01
CA GLY A 346 -1.65 -10.98 -7.95
C GLY A 346 -1.44 -9.50 -8.29
N ILE A 347 -2.12 -8.63 -7.52
CA ILE A 347 -2.02 -7.17 -7.66
C ILE A 347 -1.81 -6.54 -6.28
N LYS A 348 -0.93 -5.54 -6.21
CA LYS A 348 -0.78 -4.61 -5.08
C LYS A 348 -0.94 -3.19 -5.60
N CYS A 349 -1.95 -2.47 -5.12
CA CYS A 349 -2.29 -1.18 -5.71
C CYS A 349 -1.35 -0.03 -5.36
N ILE A 350 -0.80 -0.05 -4.16
CA ILE A 350 0.12 0.97 -3.68
C ILE A 350 1.39 0.23 -3.28
N ASN A 351 2.44 0.42 -4.04
CA ASN A 351 3.78 0.02 -3.63
C ASN A 351 4.78 1.00 -4.19
N GLY A 352 5.80 1.32 -3.42
CA GLY A 352 6.79 2.29 -3.85
C GLY A 352 8.19 2.01 -3.33
N TYR A 353 9.13 2.60 -4.05
CA TYR A 353 10.54 2.65 -3.72
C TYR A 353 11.07 4.05 -3.99
N ALA A 354 12.24 4.35 -3.43
CA ALA A 354 12.98 5.57 -3.73
C ALA A 354 14.14 5.20 -4.64
N LYS A 355 14.29 5.91 -5.75
CA LYS A 355 15.43 5.76 -6.65
C LYS A 355 16.65 6.42 -6.01
N GLY A 356 17.76 5.70 -5.94
CA GLY A 356 19.00 6.18 -5.32
C GLY A 356 19.27 5.51 -3.97
N LEU A 357 18.22 5.17 -3.22
CA LEU A 357 18.35 4.50 -1.93
C LEU A 357 18.85 3.05 -2.11
N THR A 358 20.17 2.86 -2.01
CA THR A 358 20.81 1.55 -2.14
C THR A 358 20.50 0.65 -0.94
N ALA A 359 20.83 -0.63 -1.03
CA ALA A 359 20.70 -1.55 0.10
C ALA A 359 21.50 -1.10 1.31
N SER A 360 22.68 -0.52 1.10
CA SER A 360 23.50 0.03 2.19
C SER A 360 22.75 1.20 2.85
N ASP A 361 22.28 2.16 2.05
CA ASP A 361 21.60 3.35 2.57
C ASP A 361 20.31 2.97 3.31
N MET A 362 19.53 2.04 2.77
CA MET A 362 18.34 1.54 3.43
C MET A 362 18.66 0.83 4.75
N LEU A 363 19.71 0.00 4.82
CA LEU A 363 20.13 -0.62 6.07
C LEU A 363 20.50 0.46 7.13
N PHE A 364 21.21 1.53 6.74
CA PHE A 364 21.58 2.61 7.65
C PHE A 364 20.39 3.49 8.06
N GLU A 365 19.55 3.93 7.11
CA GLU A 365 18.43 4.83 7.37
C GLU A 365 17.33 4.17 8.19
N VAL A 366 17.01 2.91 7.92
CA VAL A 366 16.03 2.17 8.73
C VAL A 366 16.56 1.91 10.13
N THR A 367 17.85 1.54 10.26
CA THR A 367 18.49 1.35 11.57
C THR A 367 18.55 2.65 12.38
N LYS A 368 18.75 3.79 11.70
CA LYS A 368 18.68 5.13 12.30
C LYS A 368 17.28 5.44 12.83
N ALA A 369 16.26 5.30 11.98
CA ALA A 369 14.87 5.55 12.33
C ALA A 369 14.44 4.65 13.50
N TYR A 370 14.82 3.37 13.46
CA TYR A 370 14.61 2.41 14.55
C TYR A 370 15.29 2.86 15.84
N ARG A 371 16.56 3.29 15.80
CA ARG A 371 17.24 3.81 17.00
C ARG A 371 16.50 5.01 17.60
N GLU A 372 16.01 5.91 16.77
CA GLU A 372 15.32 7.12 17.22
C GLU A 372 13.95 6.78 17.81
N ALA A 373 13.24 5.82 17.25
CA ALA A 373 11.93 5.38 17.73
C ALA A 373 11.97 4.37 18.89
N ARG A 374 13.02 3.55 19.02
CA ARG A 374 13.12 2.51 20.05
C ARG A 374 13.22 3.17 21.43
N GLY A 375 12.18 3.00 22.24
CA GLY A 375 12.06 3.60 23.56
C GLY A 375 10.96 4.64 23.70
N THR A 376 10.47 5.20 22.58
CA THR A 376 9.24 6.01 22.56
C THR A 376 8.03 5.18 22.13
N MET A 377 8.24 4.22 21.24
CA MET A 377 7.20 3.31 20.75
C MET A 377 6.95 2.11 21.67
N GLY A 378 5.68 1.77 21.84
CA GLY A 378 5.22 0.68 22.70
C GLY A 378 5.27 -0.70 22.04
N VAL A 379 4.53 -1.65 22.63
CA VAL A 379 4.41 -3.02 22.12
C VAL A 379 3.48 -3.14 20.92
N GLU A 380 2.53 -2.21 20.79
CA GLU A 380 1.56 -2.15 19.70
C GLU A 380 2.18 -1.62 18.41
N ALA A 381 1.52 -1.91 17.29
CA ALA A 381 1.92 -1.35 16.00
C ALA A 381 1.83 0.19 16.03
N SER A 382 2.92 0.88 15.70
CA SER A 382 2.98 2.33 15.64
C SER A 382 3.89 2.79 14.51
N ALA A 383 3.64 3.99 13.99
CA ALA A 383 4.36 4.55 12.86
C ALA A 383 4.93 5.93 13.19
N CYS A 384 6.08 6.25 12.58
CA CYS A 384 6.70 7.57 12.64
C CYS A 384 7.29 7.95 11.30
N ARG A 385 7.39 9.26 11.06
CA ARG A 385 8.07 9.80 9.88
C ARG A 385 9.56 9.92 10.13
N HIS A 386 10.32 9.61 9.10
CA HIS A 386 11.77 9.69 9.08
C HIS A 386 12.23 10.46 7.85
N ARG A 387 13.07 11.47 8.06
CA ARG A 387 13.62 12.24 6.95
C ARG A 387 14.85 11.55 6.39
N VAL A 388 14.78 11.23 5.10
CA VAL A 388 15.90 10.68 4.33
C VAL A 388 16.59 11.82 3.56
N LEU A 389 17.92 11.81 3.57
CA LEU A 389 18.76 12.70 2.79
C LEU A 389 19.65 11.85 1.89
N ASP A 390 19.34 11.81 0.60
CA ASP A 390 20.01 10.95 -0.38
C ASP A 390 20.41 11.75 -1.62
N ASP A 391 21.70 11.83 -1.90
CA ASP A 391 22.29 12.54 -3.05
C ASP A 391 21.72 13.96 -3.29
N GLY A 392 21.48 14.70 -2.21
CA GLY A 392 20.95 16.07 -2.25
C GLY A 392 19.43 16.17 -2.38
N ASN A 393 18.73 15.02 -2.47
CA ASN A 393 17.29 14.94 -2.33
C ASN A 393 16.92 14.77 -0.84
N ALA A 394 15.89 15.48 -0.42
CA ALA A 394 15.29 15.31 0.90
C ALA A 394 13.85 14.86 0.71
N TYR A 395 13.49 13.74 1.31
CA TYR A 395 12.14 13.21 1.28
C TYR A 395 11.82 12.51 2.60
N GLU A 396 10.54 12.17 2.78
CA GLU A 396 10.04 11.53 3.99
C GLU A 396 9.79 10.05 3.71
N ALA A 397 10.03 9.24 4.74
CA ALA A 397 9.73 7.82 4.75
C ALA A 397 8.98 7.50 6.05
N VAL A 398 8.20 6.43 6.02
CA VAL A 398 7.44 5.98 7.19
C VAL A 398 8.07 4.71 7.71
N LEU A 399 8.48 4.73 8.98
CA LEU A 399 8.84 3.53 9.73
C LEU A 399 7.61 3.01 10.47
N VAL A 400 7.34 1.72 10.38
CA VAL A 400 6.36 1.03 11.22
C VAL A 400 7.08 0.02 12.11
N MET A 401 6.77 0.06 13.41
CA MET A 401 7.32 -0.84 14.41
C MET A 401 6.22 -1.53 15.20
N ARG A 402 6.51 -2.72 15.70
CA ARG A 402 5.69 -3.47 16.65
C ARG A 402 6.62 -4.25 17.57
N ALA A 403 6.27 -4.42 18.83
CA ALA A 403 7.04 -5.22 19.80
C ALA A 403 8.55 -4.88 19.82
N ASN A 404 8.90 -3.61 19.63
CA ASN A 404 10.29 -3.11 19.55
C ASN A 404 11.12 -3.71 18.38
N ALA A 405 10.46 -4.05 17.28
CA ALA A 405 11.07 -4.53 16.05
C ALA A 405 10.44 -3.84 14.82
N ILE A 406 11.19 -3.85 13.72
CA ILE A 406 10.84 -3.24 12.45
C ILE A 406 9.83 -4.13 11.73
N VAL A 407 8.69 -3.55 11.35
CA VAL A 407 7.67 -4.22 10.52
C VAL A 407 7.88 -3.83 9.06
N THR A 408 7.97 -2.52 8.78
CA THR A 408 8.22 -2.03 7.43
C THR A 408 8.85 -0.63 7.47
N PHE A 409 9.43 -0.24 6.36
CA PHE A 409 9.90 1.10 6.08
C PHE A 409 9.71 1.37 4.59
N TYR A 410 9.07 2.48 4.25
CA TYR A 410 8.81 2.84 2.86
C TYR A 410 8.88 4.35 2.64
N PRO A 411 9.38 4.81 1.49
CA PRO A 411 9.31 6.21 1.11
C PRO A 411 7.86 6.62 0.83
N ASP A 412 7.51 7.85 1.18
CA ASP A 412 6.16 8.38 0.98
C ASP A 412 6.25 9.77 0.36
N ALA A 413 5.63 9.93 -0.82
CA ALA A 413 5.58 11.21 -1.52
C ALA A 413 4.59 12.19 -0.89
N THR A 414 3.59 11.66 -0.17
CA THR A 414 2.54 12.44 0.52
C THR A 414 2.35 11.91 1.94
N PRO A 415 3.38 12.01 2.80
CA PRO A 415 3.35 11.43 4.13
C PRO A 415 2.22 11.98 4.98
N ASP A 416 1.56 11.12 5.77
CA ASP A 416 0.58 11.54 6.76
C ASP A 416 1.22 12.48 7.78
N GLU A 417 0.85 13.77 7.70
CA GLU A 417 1.43 14.80 8.55
C GLU A 417 1.08 14.69 10.03
N THR A 418 0.10 13.85 10.37
CA THR A 418 -0.28 13.58 11.76
C THR A 418 0.67 12.62 12.46
N LEU A 419 1.49 11.89 11.71
CA LEU A 419 2.51 11.02 12.28
C LEU A 419 3.66 11.85 12.90
N PRO A 420 4.09 11.53 14.14
CA PRO A 420 5.24 12.17 14.75
C PRO A 420 6.52 11.81 14.00
N TYR A 421 7.58 12.61 14.16
CA TYR A 421 8.90 12.18 13.70
C TYR A 421 9.45 11.07 14.61
N CYS A 422 10.27 10.19 14.05
CA CYS A 422 10.95 9.18 14.83
C CYS A 422 11.86 9.87 15.87
N GLY A 423 11.64 9.54 17.15
CA GLY A 423 12.35 10.16 18.29
C GLY A 423 11.69 11.39 18.92
N GLU A 424 10.51 11.80 18.44
CA GLU A 424 9.67 12.82 19.11
C GLU A 424 8.76 12.25 20.22
#